data_AF-A0A7L1Y7U3-F1
#
_entry.id   AF-A0A7L1Y7U3-F1
#
_cell.length_a   1.000
_cell.length_b   1.000
_cell.length_c   1.000
_cell.angle_alpha   90.00
_cell.angle_beta   90.00
_cell.angle_gamma   90.00
#
_symmetry.space_group_name_H-M   'P 1'
#
loop_
_entity.id
_entity.type
_entity.pdbx_description
1 polymer ?
#
loop_
_entity_poly.entity_id
_entity_poly.type
_entity_poly.pdbx_seq_one_letter_code
_entity_poly.pdbx_strand_id
1 'polypeptide(L)'
;PLSPDVAVGAPQGGDDGRGQVFIFRGQSEGLQPVPTQRLDSPFPGPAAFGFALRGGTDLDGNGYPDLLVGAYGADKVAVYRGQPVVVARTQLSVPDGLNPEVLDCVLPDSGTPVSW
;
A
#
# COMPACT_ATOMS: atom_id res chain seq x y z
N PRO A 1 13.52 -0.68 15.00
CA PRO A 1 12.15 -0.66 15.56
C PRO A 1 11.15 -0.43 14.43
N LEU A 2 10.08 -1.22 14.33
CA LEU A 2 8.99 -0.89 13.40
C LEU A 2 8.37 0.42 13.88
N SER A 3 8.40 1.45 13.04
CA SER A 3 7.75 2.71 13.33
C SER A 3 6.24 2.51 13.15
N PRO A 4 5.41 2.82 14.17
CA PRO A 4 3.97 2.62 14.06
C PRO A 4 3.36 3.57 13.03
N ASP A 5 2.34 3.08 12.32
CA ASP A 5 1.52 3.87 11.40
C ASP A 5 0.38 4.57 12.17
N VAL A 6 -0.16 5.64 11.59
CA VAL A 6 -1.23 6.45 12.19
C VAL A 6 -2.36 6.67 11.18
N ALA A 7 -3.61 6.54 11.65
CA ALA A 7 -4.80 6.95 10.92
C ALA A 7 -5.32 8.30 11.43
N VAL A 8 -5.63 9.22 10.52
CA VAL A 8 -6.15 10.56 10.83
C VAL A 8 -7.48 10.75 10.13
N GLY A 9 -8.53 11.07 10.89
CA GLY A 9 -9.87 11.35 10.36
C GLY A 9 -10.06 12.81 9.97
N ALA A 10 -10.78 13.03 8.88
CA ALA A 10 -11.29 14.32 8.44
C ALA A 10 -12.81 14.18 8.23
N PRO A 11 -13.64 14.30 9.30
CA PRO A 11 -15.05 13.92 9.26
C PRO A 11 -15.91 14.74 8.30
N GLN A 12 -15.47 15.96 7.97
CA GLN A 12 -16.10 16.86 6.99
C GLN A 12 -15.31 16.96 5.68
N GLY A 13 -14.30 16.10 5.48
CA GLY A 13 -13.49 16.05 4.26
C GLY A 13 -14.21 15.36 3.09
N GLY A 14 -13.56 15.38 1.92
CA GLY A 14 -14.12 14.91 0.65
C GLY A 14 -14.97 15.97 -0.06
N ASP A 15 -15.13 15.82 -1.38
CA ASP A 15 -15.82 16.81 -2.23
C ASP A 15 -17.29 17.02 -1.84
N ASP A 16 -17.90 16.02 -1.20
CA ASP A 16 -19.27 16.00 -0.73
C ASP A 16 -19.39 16.09 0.81
N GLY A 17 -18.28 16.33 1.51
CA GLY A 17 -18.23 16.49 2.96
C GLY A 17 -18.62 15.23 3.75
N ARG A 18 -18.56 14.05 3.12
CA ARG A 18 -18.98 12.78 3.74
C ARG A 18 -17.98 12.23 4.74
N GLY A 19 -16.75 12.75 4.71
CA GLY A 19 -15.65 12.36 5.59
C GLY A 19 -14.63 11.46 4.90
N GLN A 20 -13.38 11.57 5.36
CA GLN A 20 -12.24 10.81 4.86
C GLN A 20 -11.37 10.34 6.03
N VAL A 21 -10.59 9.28 5.82
CA VAL A 21 -9.52 8.85 6.72
C VAL A 21 -8.23 8.69 5.92
N PHE A 22 -7.14 9.21 6.46
CA PHE A 22 -5.81 9.18 5.85
C PHE A 22 -4.88 8.30 6.68
N ILE A 23 -4.13 7.42 6.01
CA ILE A 23 -3.14 6.55 6.66
C ILE A 23 -1.74 7.11 6.40
N PHE A 24 -1.03 7.42 7.47
CA PHE A 24 0.34 7.91 7.45
C PHE A 24 1.27 6.81 7.95
N ARG A 25 2.24 6.44 7.12
CA ARG A 25 3.21 5.40 7.45
C ARG A 25 4.30 5.95 8.38
N GLY A 26 4.67 5.16 9.38
CA GLY A 26 5.85 5.41 10.20
C GLY A 26 7.15 5.11 9.45
N GLN A 27 8.17 5.94 9.65
CA GLN A 27 9.53 5.75 9.17
C GLN A 27 10.54 6.01 10.30
N SER A 28 11.83 5.77 10.05
CA SER A 28 12.89 5.92 11.05
C SER A 28 12.97 7.34 11.63
N GLU A 29 12.60 8.35 10.84
CA GLU A 29 12.66 9.76 11.19
C GLU A 29 11.31 10.34 11.66
N GLY A 30 10.30 9.51 11.89
CA GLY A 30 8.98 9.94 12.34
C GLY A 30 7.86 9.46 11.41
N LEU A 31 6.96 10.35 11.01
CA LEU A 31 5.83 10.03 10.12
C LEU A 31 6.13 10.53 8.71
N GLN A 32 5.79 9.72 7.70
CA GLN A 32 5.80 10.17 6.31
C GLN A 32 4.75 11.29 6.14
N PRO A 33 5.10 12.48 5.62
CA PRO A 33 4.19 13.62 5.59
C PRO A 33 3.07 13.48 4.54
N VAL A 34 3.24 12.57 3.58
CA VAL A 34 2.24 12.27 2.55
C VAL A 34 1.54 10.96 2.92
N PRO A 35 0.20 10.94 2.99
CA PRO A 35 -0.53 9.73 3.34
C PRO A 35 -0.33 8.66 2.26
N THR A 36 -0.10 7.42 2.67
CA THR A 36 0.07 6.27 1.76
C THR A 36 -1.26 5.71 1.29
N GLN A 37 -2.34 6.00 2.01
CA GLN A 37 -3.68 5.54 1.66
C GLN A 37 -4.73 6.56 2.11
N ARG A 38 -5.78 6.69 1.32
CA ARG A 38 -6.98 7.47 1.62
C ARG A 38 -8.20 6.54 1.58
N LEU A 39 -9.03 6.63 2.60
CA LEU A 39 -10.30 5.93 2.69
C LEU A 39 -11.40 6.98 2.59
N ASP A 40 -12.14 6.97 1.48
CA ASP A 40 -13.30 7.82 1.29
C ASP A 40 -14.54 7.18 1.94
N SER A 41 -15.42 7.99 2.52
CA SER A 41 -16.65 7.50 3.15
C SER A 41 -17.49 6.66 2.16
N PRO A 42 -17.80 5.39 2.49
CA PRO A 42 -18.68 4.56 1.67
C PRO A 42 -20.18 4.86 1.91
N PHE A 43 -20.50 5.77 2.83
CA PHE A 43 -21.87 6.05 3.24
C PHE A 43 -22.37 7.35 2.62
N PRO A 44 -23.66 7.43 2.22
CA PRO A 44 -24.23 8.64 1.66
C PRO A 44 -24.44 9.73 2.73
N GLY A 45 -24.50 10.99 2.28
CA GLY A 45 -24.80 12.13 3.15
C GLY A 45 -23.65 12.49 4.11
N PRO A 46 -23.81 13.52 4.94
CA PRO A 46 -22.77 13.98 5.88
C PRO A 46 -22.56 12.94 7.00
N ALA A 47 -21.88 11.85 6.67
CA ALA A 47 -21.75 10.67 7.51
C ALA A 47 -20.83 10.89 8.72
N ALA A 48 -20.05 11.98 8.71
CA ALA A 48 -19.00 12.24 9.68
C ALA A 48 -18.01 11.05 9.77
N PHE A 49 -17.71 10.43 8.63
CA PHE A 49 -16.82 9.27 8.55
C PHE A 49 -15.41 9.64 8.98
N GLY A 50 -14.86 8.92 9.94
CA GLY A 50 -13.55 9.23 10.52
C GLY A 50 -13.62 10.05 11.81
N PHE A 51 -14.81 10.35 12.34
CA PHE A 51 -14.96 11.07 13.62
C PHE A 51 -14.44 10.27 14.81
N ALA A 52 -14.63 8.95 14.79
CA ALA A 52 -14.08 8.02 15.77
C ALA A 52 -13.28 6.93 15.05
N LEU A 53 -12.09 6.65 15.55
CA LEU A 53 -11.18 5.66 14.99
C LEU A 53 -10.70 4.70 16.09
N ARG A 54 -10.58 3.42 15.76
CA ARG A 54 -9.89 2.45 16.60
C ARG A 54 -9.11 1.47 15.73
N GLY A 55 -7.80 1.39 15.94
CA GLY A 55 -6.95 0.38 15.32
C GLY A 55 -6.02 -0.28 16.34
N GLY A 56 -4.97 -0.93 15.84
CA GLY A 56 -3.95 -1.57 16.68
C GLY A 56 -4.36 -2.95 17.22
N THR A 57 -5.42 -3.55 16.67
CA THR A 57 -5.87 -4.90 17.01
C THR A 57 -6.21 -5.64 15.73
N ASP A 58 -5.71 -6.86 15.62
CA ASP A 58 -6.06 -7.80 14.55
C ASP A 58 -7.35 -8.53 14.94
N LEU A 59 -8.42 -8.35 14.16
CA LEU A 59 -9.75 -8.91 14.44
C LEU A 59 -10.00 -10.23 13.72
N ASP A 60 -9.26 -10.51 12.64
CA ASP A 60 -9.45 -11.71 11.81
C ASP A 60 -8.31 -12.75 11.93
N GLY A 61 -7.28 -12.45 12.72
CA GLY A 61 -6.20 -13.37 13.07
C GLY A 61 -5.14 -13.53 11.98
N ASN A 62 -5.04 -12.57 11.05
CA ASN A 62 -4.11 -12.64 9.93
C ASN A 62 -2.70 -12.08 10.22
N GLY A 63 -2.49 -11.54 11.43
CA GLY A 63 -1.24 -10.96 11.90
C GLY A 63 -1.07 -9.47 11.63
N TYR A 64 -2.06 -8.81 11.04
CA TYR A 64 -2.04 -7.38 10.71
C TYR A 64 -3.16 -6.64 11.45
N PRO A 65 -2.88 -5.50 12.10
CA PRO A 65 -3.92 -4.71 12.77
C PRO A 65 -4.97 -4.17 11.79
N ASP A 66 -6.24 -4.26 12.21
CA ASP A 66 -7.37 -3.71 11.49
C ASP A 66 -7.71 -2.28 11.95
N LEU A 67 -8.60 -1.62 11.22
CA LEU A 67 -9.11 -0.28 11.53
C LEU A 67 -10.64 -0.24 11.52
N LEU A 68 -11.21 0.18 12.65
CA LEU A 68 -12.61 0.55 12.79
C LEU A 68 -12.77 2.06 12.55
N VAL A 69 -13.74 2.43 11.73
CA VAL A 69 -14.07 3.82 11.42
C VAL A 69 -15.55 4.09 11.71
N GLY A 70 -15.81 4.98 12.67
CA GLY A 70 -17.15 5.45 12.98
C GLY A 70 -17.62 6.50 11.99
N ALA A 71 -18.91 6.41 11.64
CA ALA A 71 -19.63 7.37 10.81
C ALA A 71 -21.01 7.62 11.43
N TYR A 72 -21.02 8.37 12.53
CA TYR A 72 -22.22 8.55 13.35
C TYR A 72 -23.35 9.27 12.60
N GLY A 73 -23.03 10.14 11.63
CA GLY A 73 -24.04 10.81 10.80
C GLY A 73 -24.80 9.86 9.87
N ALA A 74 -24.31 8.62 9.72
CA ALA A 74 -24.95 7.57 8.94
C ALA A 74 -25.35 6.35 9.80
N ASP A 75 -25.28 6.45 11.13
CA ASP A 75 -25.54 5.35 12.08
C ASP A 75 -24.76 4.06 11.77
N LYS A 76 -23.51 4.21 11.31
CA LYS A 76 -22.70 3.08 10.82
C LYS A 76 -21.27 3.09 11.36
N VAL A 77 -20.69 1.90 11.33
CA VAL A 77 -19.26 1.66 11.54
C VAL A 77 -18.74 0.84 10.36
N ALA A 78 -17.62 1.26 9.79
CA ALA A 78 -16.90 0.50 8.78
C ALA A 78 -15.71 -0.24 9.42
N VAL A 79 -15.40 -1.43 8.91
CA VAL A 79 -14.24 -2.24 9.31
C VAL A 79 -13.33 -2.40 8.10
N TYR A 80 -12.10 -1.94 8.22
CA TYR A 80 -11.05 -2.09 7.21
C TYR A 80 -10.02 -3.09 7.73
N ARG A 81 -9.82 -4.18 6.98
CA ARG A 81 -8.92 -5.25 7.39
C ARG A 81 -7.51 -5.03 6.87
N GLY A 82 -6.52 -5.21 7.74
CA GLY A 82 -5.10 -5.21 7.38
C GLY A 82 -4.83 -6.37 6.43
N GLN A 83 -4.03 -6.14 5.38
CA GLN A 83 -3.69 -7.18 4.41
C GLN A 83 -2.22 -7.57 4.53
N PRO A 84 -1.86 -8.86 4.33
CA PRO A 84 -0.49 -9.29 4.27
C PRO A 84 0.35 -8.51 3.24
N VAL A 85 1.52 -8.04 3.66
CA VAL A 85 2.45 -7.28 2.82
C VAL A 85 3.58 -8.19 2.36
N VAL A 86 3.65 -8.44 1.04
CA VAL A 86 4.71 -9.24 0.42
C VAL A 86 5.86 -8.35 -0.02
N VAL A 87 7.06 -8.58 0.51
CA VAL A 87 8.28 -7.88 0.09
C VAL A 87 8.97 -8.69 -1.02
N ALA A 88 8.77 -8.29 -2.27
CA ALA A 88 9.45 -8.89 -3.41
C ALA A 88 10.89 -8.37 -3.52
N ARG A 89 11.85 -9.28 -3.67
CA ARG A 89 13.25 -8.95 -3.96
C ARG A 89 13.61 -9.57 -5.30
N THR A 90 14.08 -8.76 -6.23
CA THR A 90 14.46 -9.19 -7.57
C THR A 90 15.94 -8.87 -7.80
N GLN A 91 16.60 -9.74 -8.56
CA GLN A 91 17.97 -9.54 -9.00
C GLN A 91 18.05 -9.89 -10.48
N LEU A 92 18.67 -9.01 -11.25
CA LEU A 92 19.01 -9.23 -12.65
C LEU A 92 20.52 -9.22 -12.76
N SER A 93 21.08 -10.28 -13.34
CA SER A 93 22.51 -10.39 -13.61
C SER A 93 22.71 -10.44 -15.11
N VAL A 94 23.49 -9.50 -15.63
CA VAL A 94 23.93 -9.46 -17.02
C VAL A 94 25.46 -9.30 -17.03
N PRO A 95 26.15 -9.71 -18.09
CA PRO A 95 27.58 -9.45 -18.23
C PRO A 95 27.89 -7.94 -18.21
N ASP A 96 29.03 -7.55 -17.65
CA ASP A 96 29.48 -6.15 -17.62
C ASP A 96 29.90 -5.62 -19.00
N GLY A 97 30.16 -6.53 -19.94
CA GLY A 97 30.48 -6.21 -21.32
C GLY A 97 30.34 -7.44 -22.22
N LEU A 98 30.01 -7.19 -23.50
CA LEU A 98 29.88 -8.23 -24.52
C LEU A 98 31.05 -8.10 -25.49
N ASN A 99 31.72 -9.21 -25.80
CA ASN A 99 32.78 -9.24 -26.81
C ASN A 99 32.21 -9.77 -28.14
N PRO A 100 32.07 -8.94 -29.20
CA PRO A 100 31.52 -9.37 -30.48
C PRO A 100 32.36 -10.45 -31.19
N GLU A 101 33.63 -10.58 -30.82
CA GLU A 101 34.53 -11.60 -31.40
C GLU A 101 34.29 -13.00 -30.80
N VAL A 102 33.59 -13.10 -29.66
CA VAL A 102 33.24 -14.38 -29.02
C VAL A 102 31.87 -14.82 -29.53
N LEU A 103 31.85 -15.82 -30.42
CA LEU A 103 30.65 -16.34 -31.10
C LEU A 103 30.22 -17.70 -30.52
N ASP A 104 29.90 -17.72 -29.23
CA ASP A 104 29.63 -18.97 -28.48
C ASP A 104 28.18 -19.48 -28.61
N CYS A 105 27.30 -18.77 -29.32
CA CYS A 105 25.91 -19.15 -29.54
C CYS A 105 25.62 -19.44 -31.02
N VAL A 106 24.57 -20.22 -31.31
CA VAL A 106 24.16 -20.58 -32.69
C VAL A 106 22.69 -20.25 -32.90
N LEU A 107 22.38 -19.55 -33.99
CA LEU A 107 21.01 -19.25 -34.38
C LEU A 107 20.26 -20.53 -34.79
N PRO A 108 19.07 -20.82 -34.20
CA PRO A 108 18.35 -22.07 -34.44
C PRO A 108 17.98 -22.35 -35.90
N ASP A 109 17.64 -21.30 -36.67
CA ASP A 109 17.09 -21.47 -38.02
C ASP A 109 18.16 -21.51 -39.11
N SER A 110 19.28 -20.81 -38.93
CA SER A 110 20.33 -20.66 -39.94
C SER A 110 21.62 -21.40 -39.61
N GLY A 111 21.79 -21.87 -38.38
CA GLY A 111 23.04 -22.46 -37.90
C GLY A 111 24.20 -21.47 -37.83
N THR A 112 23.93 -20.15 -37.90
CA THR A 112 24.97 -19.12 -37.90
C THR A 112 25.50 -18.88 -36.49
N PRO A 113 26.84 -18.90 -36.26
CA PRO A 113 27.44 -18.52 -34.99
C PRO A 113 27.26 -17.02 -34.71
N VAL A 114 26.89 -16.68 -33.47
CA VAL A 114 26.61 -15.30 -33.01
C VAL A 114 27.17 -15.07 -31.61
N SER A 115 27.49 -13.81 -31.30
CA SER A 115 27.85 -13.37 -29.95
C SER A 115 26.62 -13.22 -29.06
N TRP A 116 26.82 -13.36 -27.75
CA TRP A 116 25.80 -13.19 -26.72
C TRP A 116 26.23 -12.10 -25.73
#